data_AF-A0A6M1NHF5-F1
#
_entry.id   AF-A0A6M1NHF5-F1
#
_cell.length_a   1.000
_cell.length_b   1.000
_cell.length_c   1.000
_cell.angle_alpha   90.00
_cell.angle_beta   90.00
_cell.angle_gamma   90.00
#
_symmetry.space_group_name_H-M   'P 1'
#
loop_
_entity.id
_entity.type
_entity.pdbx_description
1 polymer ?
#
loop_
_entity_poly.entity_id
_entity_poly.type
_entity_poly.pdbx_seq_one_letter_code
_entity_poly.pdbx_strand_id
1 'polypeptide(L)'
;MKNTQKKLKAKHFRYLDKEYVKDPDRFLKEVVQQWGLNWSSNFNYLINSSLYPPMRTSTAFEYGFMHHQLGQMIEIAYVILKKSALKPIPSDRLFQYSCKEIFEAEIEGNKIFPEKVLRTFFGFKNLKDWLAVLDYLLRRRDYSEDNMDELPLDLEYIPIRELLFKLPQVLREIYDRGGVQEC
;
A
#
# COMPACT_ATOMS: atom_id res chain seq x y z
N MET A 1 -25.84 9.44 -20.29
CA MET A 1 -25.95 8.95 -18.90
C MET A 1 -25.01 9.77 -18.01
N LYS A 2 -25.53 10.52 -17.02
CA LYS A 2 -24.69 11.26 -16.06
C LYS A 2 -24.01 10.24 -15.13
N ASN A 3 -22.72 9.97 -15.36
CA ASN A 3 -21.89 9.22 -14.42
C ASN A 3 -21.78 10.03 -13.12
N THR A 4 -22.69 9.78 -12.20
CA THR A 4 -22.59 10.29 -10.83
C THR A 4 -21.50 9.47 -10.16
N GLN A 5 -20.24 9.93 -10.24
CA GLN A 5 -19.18 9.41 -9.39
C GLN A 5 -19.66 9.50 -7.95
N LYS A 6 -19.83 8.33 -7.31
CA LYS A 6 -20.32 8.22 -5.95
C LYS A 6 -19.34 9.00 -5.06
N LYS A 7 -19.79 10.12 -4.50
CA LYS A 7 -18.96 11.00 -3.67
C LYS A 7 -18.32 10.18 -2.55
N LEU A 8 -16.99 10.20 -2.46
CA LEU A 8 -16.26 9.56 -1.36
C LEU A 8 -16.71 10.19 -0.05
N LYS A 9 -17.03 9.35 0.95
CA LYS A 9 -17.45 9.79 2.28
C LYS A 9 -16.46 9.22 3.30
N ALA A 10 -16.05 10.04 4.27
CA ALA A 10 -15.12 9.66 5.32
C ALA A 10 -15.50 8.35 6.04
N LYS A 11 -16.81 8.13 6.27
CA LYS A 11 -17.33 6.91 6.90
C LYS A 11 -17.01 5.59 6.19
N HIS A 12 -16.47 5.63 4.97
CA HIS A 12 -16.05 4.43 4.24
C HIS A 12 -14.57 4.09 4.44
N PHE A 13 -13.86 4.89 5.23
CA PHE A 13 -12.44 4.77 5.52
C PHE A 13 -12.26 4.49 7.02
N ARG A 14 -11.35 3.58 7.36
CA ARG A 14 -11.05 3.12 8.73
C ARG A 14 -9.92 3.90 9.37
N TYR A 15 -8.95 4.34 8.58
CA TYR A 15 -7.70 4.95 9.05
C TYR A 15 -7.60 6.43 8.65
N LEU A 16 -8.31 6.84 7.60
CA LEU A 16 -8.17 8.16 7.01
C LEU A 16 -9.21 9.17 7.52
N ASP A 17 -8.72 10.31 8.01
CA ASP A 17 -9.57 11.41 8.42
C ASP A 17 -10.31 12.08 7.26
N LYS A 18 -11.47 12.67 7.58
CA LYS A 18 -12.34 13.36 6.62
C LYS A 18 -11.60 14.45 5.83
N GLU A 19 -10.65 15.12 6.47
CA GLU A 19 -9.88 16.21 5.87
C GLU A 19 -9.02 15.70 4.72
N TYR A 20 -8.34 14.57 4.90
CA TYR A 20 -7.51 13.94 3.87
C TYR A 20 -8.34 13.31 2.75
N VAL A 21 -9.56 12.83 3.03
CA VAL A 21 -10.50 12.41 1.97
C VAL A 21 -10.92 13.61 1.12
N LYS A 22 -11.13 14.78 1.73
CA LYS A 22 -11.51 16.02 1.05
C LYS A 22 -10.32 16.61 0.27
N ASP A 23 -9.12 16.54 0.82
CA ASP A 23 -7.90 17.13 0.27
C ASP A 23 -6.71 16.18 0.48
N PRO A 24 -6.44 15.26 -0.48
CA PRO A 24 -5.37 14.30 -0.34
C PRO A 24 -3.97 14.91 -0.44
N ASP A 25 -3.82 16.07 -1.08
CA ASP A 25 -2.53 16.75 -1.21
C ASP A 25 -2.01 17.21 0.16
N ARG A 26 -2.94 17.52 1.08
CA ARG A 26 -2.61 17.78 2.48
C ARG A 26 -1.96 16.58 3.16
N PHE A 27 -2.47 15.36 2.95
CA PHE A 27 -1.85 14.14 3.50
C PHE A 27 -0.44 13.94 2.92
N LEU A 28 -0.30 14.13 1.61
CA LEU A 28 0.99 14.02 0.94
C LEU A 28 2.02 15.00 1.53
N LYS A 29 1.60 16.24 1.81
CA LYS A 29 2.45 17.26 2.43
C LYS A 29 2.77 16.99 3.90
N GLU A 30 1.76 16.65 4.71
CA GLU A 30 1.92 16.54 6.18
C GLU A 30 2.54 15.21 6.62
N VAL A 31 2.26 14.12 5.90
CA VAL A 31 2.65 12.76 6.30
C VAL A 31 3.75 12.21 5.41
N VAL A 32 3.59 12.30 4.08
CA VAL A 32 4.54 11.67 3.15
C VAL A 32 5.84 12.49 3.02
N GLN A 33 5.74 13.81 2.97
CA GLN A 33 6.92 14.69 2.84
C GLN A 33 7.65 14.90 4.17
N GLN A 34 6.93 15.23 5.24
CA GLN A 34 7.53 15.75 6.48
C GLN A 34 8.07 14.68 7.42
N TRP A 35 7.61 13.44 7.31
CA TRP A 35 8.07 12.39 8.22
C TRP A 35 9.39 11.84 7.68
N GLY A 36 10.50 12.20 8.32
CA GLY A 36 11.86 11.72 8.02
C GLY A 36 12.06 10.21 8.25
N LEU A 37 10.98 9.43 8.26
CA LEU A 37 10.96 7.98 8.37
C LEU A 37 11.07 7.39 6.97
N ASN A 38 11.98 6.43 6.80
CA ASN A 38 11.98 5.60 5.60
C ASN A 38 10.79 4.62 5.67
N TRP A 39 9.64 5.09 5.22
CA TRP A 39 8.37 4.37 5.22
C TRP A 39 8.47 3.00 4.57
N SER A 40 9.13 2.91 3.41
CA SER A 40 9.33 1.66 2.71
C SER A 40 10.10 0.65 3.55
N SER A 41 11.19 1.06 4.21
CA SER A 41 11.93 0.17 5.12
C SER A 41 11.11 -0.26 6.33
N ASN A 42 10.38 0.65 6.95
CA ASN A 42 9.52 0.33 8.10
C ASN A 42 8.40 -0.63 7.72
N PHE A 43 7.76 -0.44 6.57
CA PHE A 43 6.73 -1.34 6.08
C PHE A 43 7.30 -2.69 5.64
N ASN A 44 8.49 -2.71 5.03
CA ASN A 44 9.19 -3.96 4.75
C ASN A 44 9.45 -4.74 6.05
N TYR A 45 9.91 -4.07 7.11
CA TYR A 45 10.09 -4.71 8.40
C TYR A 45 8.77 -5.22 8.98
N LEU A 46 7.71 -4.39 8.99
CA LEU A 46 6.38 -4.78 9.44
C LEU A 46 5.89 -6.05 8.74
N ILE A 47 5.97 -6.09 7.41
CA ILE A 47 5.47 -7.20 6.58
C ILE A 47 6.29 -8.48 6.84
N ASN A 48 7.62 -8.41 6.73
CA ASN A 48 8.49 -9.57 6.92
C ASN A 48 8.37 -10.13 8.33
N SER A 49 8.42 -9.27 9.35
CA SER A 49 8.34 -9.70 10.75
C SER A 49 6.94 -10.21 11.14
N SER A 50 5.88 -9.77 10.45
CA SER A 50 4.54 -10.34 10.62
C SER A 50 4.46 -11.76 10.06
N LEU A 51 5.11 -12.01 8.92
CA LEU A 51 5.02 -13.29 8.22
C LEU A 51 6.07 -14.32 8.63
N TYR A 52 7.14 -13.87 9.27
CA TYR A 52 8.24 -14.70 9.75
C TYR A 52 8.68 -14.22 11.15
N PRO A 53 8.10 -14.81 12.22
CA PRO A 53 8.39 -14.47 13.61
C PRO A 53 9.88 -14.29 13.97
N PRO A 54 10.84 -15.10 13.47
CA PRO A 54 12.25 -14.90 13.80
C PRO A 54 12.84 -13.56 13.35
N MET A 55 12.20 -12.85 12.41
CA MET A 55 12.61 -11.50 12.01
C MET A 55 12.15 -10.39 12.97
N ARG A 56 11.42 -10.70 14.04
CA ARG A 56 10.97 -9.76 15.08
C ARG A 56 12.09 -9.42 16.07
N THR A 57 13.22 -8.98 15.54
CA THR A 57 14.43 -8.68 16.31
C THR A 57 14.39 -7.33 17.03
N SER A 58 13.48 -6.42 16.65
CA SER A 58 13.41 -5.07 17.21
C SER A 58 12.42 -4.99 18.36
N THR A 59 12.91 -4.65 19.55
CA THR A 59 12.10 -4.40 20.74
C THR A 59 11.51 -2.99 20.79
N ALA A 60 12.02 -2.07 19.95
CA ALA A 60 11.60 -0.67 19.90
C ALA A 60 10.71 -0.36 18.67
N PHE A 61 10.37 -1.36 17.86
CA PHE A 61 9.54 -1.14 16.68
C PHE A 61 8.06 -0.96 17.08
N GLU A 62 7.52 0.23 16.78
CA GLU A 62 6.14 0.61 17.08
C GLU A 62 5.15 -0.01 16.07
N TYR A 63 4.87 -1.31 16.22
CA TYR A 63 4.00 -2.08 15.31
C TYR A 63 2.64 -1.43 15.06
N GLY A 64 1.94 -1.01 16.13
CA GLY A 64 0.61 -0.42 16.02
C GLY A 64 0.61 0.89 15.24
N PHE A 65 1.64 1.72 15.47
CA PHE A 65 1.83 2.95 14.72
C PHE A 65 2.12 2.66 13.24
N MET A 66 3.05 1.75 12.94
CA MET A 66 3.41 1.43 11.54
C MET A 66 2.25 0.78 10.77
N HIS A 67 1.47 -0.07 11.43
CA HIS A 67 0.23 -0.63 10.89
C HIS A 67 -0.79 0.45 10.55
N HIS A 68 -1.03 1.38 11.49
CA HIS A 68 -1.95 2.49 11.28
C HIS A 68 -1.51 3.37 10.08
N GLN A 69 -0.22 3.70 10.00
CA GLN A 69 0.34 4.51 8.92
C GLN A 69 0.23 3.83 7.56
N LEU A 70 0.49 2.52 7.49
CA LEU A 70 0.29 1.76 6.26
C LEU A 70 -1.20 1.76 5.84
N GLY A 71 -2.11 1.61 6.81
CA GLY A 71 -3.56 1.73 6.57
C GLY A 71 -3.95 3.10 6.00
N GLN A 72 -3.43 4.18 6.55
CA GLN A 72 -3.64 5.54 6.04
C GLN A 72 -3.11 5.69 4.60
N MET A 73 -1.92 5.15 4.30
CA MET A 73 -1.34 5.21 2.96
C MET A 73 -2.13 4.39 1.93
N ILE A 74 -2.70 3.24 2.32
CA ILE A 74 -3.59 2.45 1.46
C ILE A 74 -4.86 3.26 1.14
N GLU A 75 -5.46 3.88 2.15
CA GLU A 75 -6.71 4.61 1.98
C GLU A 75 -6.53 5.91 1.18
N ILE A 76 -5.45 6.67 1.42
CA ILE A 76 -5.17 7.88 0.66
C ILE A 76 -4.89 7.56 -0.81
N ALA A 77 -4.19 6.46 -1.10
CA ALA A 77 -3.95 6.00 -2.46
C ALA A 77 -5.26 5.67 -3.18
N TYR A 78 -6.24 5.10 -2.48
CA TYR A 78 -7.57 4.85 -3.03
C TYR A 78 -8.32 6.16 -3.32
N VAL A 79 -8.24 7.14 -2.42
CA VAL A 79 -8.82 8.48 -2.62
C VAL A 79 -8.23 9.12 -3.88
N ILE A 80 -6.90 9.11 -4.01
CA ILE A 80 -6.18 9.66 -5.16
C ILE A 80 -6.63 8.95 -6.44
N LEU A 81 -6.59 7.62 -6.49
CA LEU A 81 -7.06 6.83 -7.64
C LEU A 81 -8.46 7.26 -8.11
N LYS A 82 -9.40 7.40 -7.16
CA LYS A 82 -10.78 7.77 -7.46
C LYS A 82 -10.93 9.22 -7.93
N LYS A 83 -10.22 10.15 -7.30
CA LYS A 83 -10.26 11.57 -7.68
C LYS A 83 -9.60 11.85 -9.03
N SER A 84 -8.56 11.10 -9.35
CA SER A 84 -7.93 11.12 -10.68
C SER A 84 -8.70 10.33 -11.73
N ALA A 85 -9.89 9.81 -11.40
CA ALA A 85 -10.74 9.00 -12.29
C ALA A 85 -10.05 7.77 -12.91
N LEU A 86 -9.01 7.26 -12.24
CA LEU A 86 -8.25 6.10 -12.69
C LEU A 86 -9.03 4.82 -12.44
N LYS A 87 -8.91 3.88 -13.37
CA LYS A 87 -9.51 2.55 -13.26
C LYS A 87 -8.45 1.52 -12.88
N PRO A 88 -8.69 0.68 -11.87
CA PRO A 88 -7.86 -0.49 -11.59
C PRO A 88 -7.64 -1.33 -12.84
N ILE A 89 -6.46 -1.96 -12.94
CA ILE A 89 -6.20 -2.95 -13.99
C ILE A 89 -7.00 -4.22 -13.65
N PRO A 90 -7.75 -4.80 -14.60
CA PRO A 90 -8.44 -6.08 -14.41
C PRO A 90 -7.48 -7.19 -13.97
N SER A 91 -7.93 -8.06 -13.05
CA SER A 91 -7.07 -9.09 -12.44
C SER A 91 -6.50 -10.12 -13.42
N ASP A 92 -7.23 -10.41 -14.50
CA ASP A 92 -6.81 -11.26 -15.63
C ASP A 92 -5.69 -10.64 -16.48
N ARG A 93 -5.42 -9.35 -16.28
CA ARG A 93 -4.34 -8.60 -16.95
C ARG A 93 -3.21 -8.24 -15.99
N LEU A 94 -3.30 -8.64 -14.73
CA LEU A 94 -2.21 -8.49 -13.78
C LEU A 94 -1.24 -9.65 -13.95
N PHE A 95 0.04 -9.32 -14.06
CA PHE A 95 1.13 -10.31 -14.07
C PHE A 95 1.01 -11.32 -15.22
N GLN A 96 0.67 -10.85 -16.43
CA GLN A 96 0.60 -11.70 -17.63
C GLN A 96 1.91 -12.47 -17.88
N TYR A 97 3.02 -12.01 -17.29
CA TYR A 97 4.29 -12.72 -17.21
C TYR A 97 4.76 -12.88 -15.76
N SER A 98 4.23 -13.90 -15.08
CA SER A 98 4.91 -14.69 -14.02
C SER A 98 5.91 -13.93 -13.13
N CYS A 99 5.43 -12.97 -12.32
CA CYS A 99 6.21 -12.15 -11.37
C CYS A 99 7.38 -11.33 -11.95
N LYS A 100 7.81 -11.58 -13.18
CA LYS A 100 8.94 -10.91 -13.83
C LYS A 100 8.68 -9.42 -13.99
N GLU A 101 7.45 -9.02 -14.29
CA GLU A 101 7.03 -7.61 -14.36
C GLU A 101 7.05 -6.89 -13.00
N ILE A 102 6.95 -7.64 -11.88
CA ILE A 102 7.06 -7.07 -10.52
C ILE A 102 8.52 -6.74 -10.21
N PHE A 103 9.44 -7.60 -10.67
CA PHE A 103 10.89 -7.48 -10.48
C PHE A 103 11.56 -6.57 -11.52
N GLU A 104 11.12 -6.55 -12.78
CA GLU A 104 11.65 -5.67 -13.83
C GLU A 104 11.34 -4.19 -13.58
N ALA A 105 10.31 -3.89 -12.77
CA ALA A 105 10.08 -2.55 -12.24
C ALA A 105 11.21 -2.04 -11.31
N GLU A 106 12.13 -2.90 -10.88
CA GLU A 106 13.33 -2.51 -10.12
C GLU A 106 14.55 -2.23 -11.01
N ILE A 107 14.53 -2.55 -12.32
CA ILE A 107 15.75 -2.55 -13.17
C ILE A 107 15.72 -1.50 -14.30
N GLU A 108 14.59 -0.89 -14.64
CA GLU A 108 14.57 0.25 -15.58
C GLU A 108 14.58 1.61 -14.87
N GLY A 109 15.79 2.09 -14.55
CA GLY A 109 16.09 3.52 -14.38
C GLY A 109 15.51 4.25 -13.17
N ASN A 110 15.12 3.56 -12.09
CA ASN A 110 14.54 4.15 -10.86
C ASN A 110 13.26 4.99 -11.09
N LYS A 111 12.61 4.89 -12.25
CA LYS A 111 11.45 5.72 -12.56
C LYS A 111 10.17 5.07 -12.04
N ILE A 112 9.59 5.66 -11.01
CA ILE A 112 8.27 5.28 -10.50
C ILE A 112 7.20 5.87 -11.42
N PHE A 113 6.22 5.06 -11.79
CA PHE A 113 5.07 5.48 -12.59
C PHE A 113 3.79 5.42 -11.75
N PRO A 114 3.40 6.52 -11.07
CA PRO A 114 2.33 6.47 -10.07
C PRO A 114 1.00 5.95 -10.60
N GLU A 115 0.59 6.39 -11.79
CA GLU A 115 -0.65 5.89 -12.41
C GLU A 115 -0.60 4.36 -12.56
N LYS A 116 0.45 3.82 -13.20
CA LYS A 116 0.59 2.39 -13.45
C LYS A 116 0.56 1.62 -12.13
N VAL A 117 1.33 2.07 -11.13
CA VAL A 117 1.40 1.36 -9.85
C VAL A 117 0.09 1.42 -9.07
N LEU A 118 -0.59 2.57 -8.98
CA LEU A 118 -1.89 2.67 -8.29
C LEU A 118 -2.96 1.79 -8.96
N ARG A 119 -2.99 1.77 -10.30
CA ARG A 119 -3.95 0.94 -11.04
C ARG A 119 -3.65 -0.55 -10.88
N THR A 120 -2.38 -0.95 -10.83
CA THR A 120 -1.97 -2.33 -10.49
C THR A 120 -2.33 -2.67 -9.04
N PHE A 121 -2.01 -1.80 -8.09
CA PHE A 121 -2.26 -1.99 -6.66
C PHE A 121 -3.73 -2.29 -6.37
N PHE A 122 -4.64 -1.45 -6.87
CA PHE A 122 -6.08 -1.64 -6.70
C PHE A 122 -6.71 -2.61 -7.69
N GLY A 123 -5.95 -3.05 -8.70
CA GLY A 123 -6.32 -4.14 -9.58
C GLY A 123 -6.13 -5.48 -8.89
N PHE A 124 -5.01 -5.63 -8.17
CA PHE A 124 -4.64 -6.86 -7.48
C PHE A 124 -5.58 -7.17 -6.33
N LYS A 125 -5.85 -6.18 -5.49
CA LYS A 125 -6.84 -6.27 -4.42
C LYS A 125 -7.62 -4.97 -4.35
N ASN A 126 -8.93 -5.05 -4.14
CA ASN A 126 -9.71 -3.84 -3.90
C ASN A 126 -9.39 -3.28 -2.50
N LEU A 127 -9.90 -2.08 -2.17
CA LEU A 127 -9.63 -1.44 -0.87
C LEU A 127 -9.96 -2.36 0.32
N LYS A 128 -11.13 -3.01 0.30
CA LYS A 128 -11.56 -3.88 1.41
C LYS A 128 -10.59 -5.05 1.60
N ASP A 129 -10.15 -5.65 0.50
CA ASP A 129 -9.22 -6.79 0.54
C ASP A 129 -7.83 -6.37 1.01
N TRP A 130 -7.36 -5.17 0.67
CA TRP A 130 -6.12 -4.63 1.23
C TRP A 130 -6.20 -4.38 2.73
N LEU A 131 -7.33 -3.87 3.24
CA LEU A 131 -7.53 -3.72 4.68
C LEU A 131 -7.59 -5.10 5.39
N ALA A 132 -8.12 -6.12 4.72
CA ALA A 132 -8.09 -7.49 5.22
C ALA A 132 -6.66 -8.07 5.27
N VAL A 133 -5.83 -7.79 4.26
CA VAL A 133 -4.38 -8.11 4.30
C VAL A 133 -3.72 -7.43 5.50
N LEU A 134 -4.03 -6.16 5.74
CA LEU A 134 -3.45 -5.42 6.86
C LEU A 134 -3.89 -5.98 8.23
N ASP A 135 -5.16 -6.36 8.38
CA ASP A 135 -5.66 -7.05 9.59
C ASP A 135 -5.00 -8.43 9.76
N TYR A 136 -4.77 -9.15 8.67
CA TYR A 136 -4.10 -10.44 8.68
C TYR A 136 -2.64 -10.34 9.13
N LEU A 137 -1.89 -9.36 8.61
CA LEU A 137 -0.51 -9.09 9.05
C LEU A 137 -0.45 -8.81 10.55
N LEU A 138 -1.39 -8.00 11.06
CA LEU A 138 -1.46 -7.70 12.50
C LEU A 138 -1.73 -8.96 13.33
N ARG A 139 -2.67 -9.81 12.92
CA ARG A 139 -2.96 -11.08 13.62
C ARG A 139 -1.79 -12.04 13.61
N ARG A 140 -1.06 -12.11 12.48
CA ARG A 140 0.11 -12.99 12.38
C ARG A 140 1.23 -12.61 13.35
N ARG A 141 1.26 -11.38 13.86
CA ARG A 141 2.14 -10.96 14.95
C ARG A 141 1.96 -11.81 16.21
N ASP A 142 0.78 -12.34 16.48
CA ASP A 142 0.52 -13.09 17.71
C ASP A 142 1.03 -14.54 17.64
N TYR A 143 1.50 -14.99 16.47
CA TYR A 143 2.14 -16.30 16.31
C TYR A 143 3.58 -16.25 16.80
N SER A 144 4.02 -17.24 17.56
CA SER A 144 5.40 -17.39 18.04
C SER A 144 6.21 -18.32 17.14
N GLU A 145 7.49 -18.53 17.48
CA GLU A 145 8.33 -19.51 16.80
C GLU A 145 7.78 -20.94 16.94
N ASP A 146 7.10 -21.23 18.05
CA ASP A 146 6.57 -22.55 18.41
C ASP A 146 5.42 -23.04 17.52
N ASN A 147 4.83 -22.17 16.71
CA ASN A 147 3.67 -22.42 15.85
C ASN A 147 3.90 -21.93 14.41
N MET A 148 5.16 -21.84 14.01
CA MET A 148 5.57 -21.48 12.64
C MET A 148 5.11 -22.49 11.57
N ASP A 149 5.09 -23.79 11.89
CA ASP A 149 4.69 -24.84 10.96
C ASP A 149 3.21 -24.75 10.55
N GLU A 150 2.41 -23.99 11.31
CA GLU A 150 1.00 -23.71 11.02
C GLU A 150 0.82 -22.55 10.04
N LEU A 151 1.90 -21.83 9.66
CA LEU A 151 1.85 -20.72 8.73
C LEU A 151 1.88 -21.25 7.29
N PRO A 152 0.77 -21.17 6.52
CA PRO A 152 0.79 -21.60 5.13
C PRO A 152 1.77 -20.74 4.31
N LEU A 153 2.44 -21.40 3.36
CA LEU A 153 3.19 -20.72 2.30
C LEU A 153 2.20 -19.95 1.42
N ASP A 154 2.19 -18.63 1.56
CA ASP A 154 1.31 -17.77 0.79
C ASP A 154 2.02 -17.30 -0.47
N LEU A 155 1.70 -17.89 -1.62
CA LEU A 155 2.27 -17.49 -2.92
C LEU A 155 1.94 -16.04 -3.29
N GLU A 156 0.87 -15.45 -2.71
CA GLU A 156 0.54 -14.04 -2.89
C GLU A 156 1.44 -13.12 -2.04
N TYR A 157 2.28 -13.66 -1.16
CA TYR A 157 3.19 -12.89 -0.33
C TYR A 157 4.07 -11.94 -1.14
N ILE A 158 4.72 -12.46 -2.19
CA ILE A 158 5.65 -11.68 -3.01
C ILE A 158 4.94 -10.43 -3.58
N PRO A 159 3.82 -10.55 -4.32
CA PRO A 159 3.11 -9.37 -4.81
C PRO A 159 2.57 -8.47 -3.70
N ILE A 160 2.09 -9.02 -2.57
CA ILE A 160 1.64 -8.22 -1.42
C ILE A 160 2.79 -7.36 -0.88
N ARG A 161 3.94 -7.97 -0.59
CA ARG A 161 5.13 -7.28 -0.08
C ARG A 161 5.55 -6.18 -1.04
N GLU A 162 5.70 -6.50 -2.32
CA GLU A 162 6.20 -5.57 -3.32
C GLU A 162 5.29 -4.35 -3.48
N LEU A 163 3.97 -4.56 -3.53
CA LEU A 163 3.01 -3.47 -3.68
C LEU A 163 2.95 -2.58 -2.43
N LEU A 164 2.95 -3.17 -1.23
CA LEU A 164 2.94 -2.41 0.03
C LEU A 164 4.26 -1.66 0.27
N PHE A 165 5.39 -2.26 -0.11
CA PHE A 165 6.72 -1.66 -0.01
C PHE A 165 6.89 -0.43 -0.92
N LYS A 166 6.34 -0.50 -2.15
CA LYS A 166 6.43 0.58 -3.16
C LYS A 166 5.44 1.71 -2.92
N LEU A 167 4.35 1.46 -2.19
CA LEU A 167 3.29 2.44 -1.96
C LEU A 167 3.78 3.80 -1.42
N PRO A 168 4.67 3.88 -0.41
CA PRO A 168 5.17 5.16 0.08
C PRO A 168 5.95 5.94 -0.99
N GLN A 169 6.73 5.23 -1.82
CA GLN A 169 7.52 5.84 -2.89
C GLN A 169 6.61 6.39 -3.98
N VAL A 170 5.54 5.66 -4.32
CA VAL A 170 4.50 6.14 -5.25
C VAL A 170 3.81 7.40 -4.74
N LEU A 171 3.42 7.43 -3.46
CA LEU A 171 2.79 8.61 -2.87
C LEU A 171 3.76 9.80 -2.84
N ARG A 172 5.04 9.55 -2.57
CA ARG A 172 6.07 10.59 -2.62
C ARG A 172 6.26 11.13 -4.04
N GLU A 173 6.29 10.26 -5.03
CA GLU A 173 6.39 10.67 -6.43
C GLU A 173 5.18 11.51 -6.87
N ILE A 174 3.97 11.17 -6.43
CA ILE A 174 2.76 11.97 -6.70
C ILE A 174 2.89 13.36 -6.10
N TYR A 175 3.41 13.45 -4.87
CA TYR A 175 3.68 14.74 -4.22
C TYR A 175 4.69 15.57 -5.01
N ASP A 176 5.84 14.97 -5.35
CA ASP A 176 6.94 15.66 -6.02
C ASP A 176 6.54 16.13 -7.43
N ARG A 177 5.67 15.39 -8.13
CA ARG A 177 5.11 15.77 -9.45
C ARG A 177 3.90 16.70 -9.37
N GLY A 178 3.27 16.84 -8.20
CA GLY A 178 1.98 17.54 -8.05
C GLY A 178 0.79 16.81 -8.69
N GLY A 179 0.89 15.50 -8.93
CA GLY A 179 -0.15 14.73 -9.60
C GLY A 179 0.25 13.30 -9.99
N VAL A 180 -0.74 12.56 -10.51
CA VAL A 180 -0.59 11.13 -10.86
C VAL A 180 -0.16 10.90 -12.32
N GLN A 181 -0.37 11.90 -13.19
CA GLN A 181 -0.04 11.87 -14.61
C GLN A 181 1.31 12.55 -14.86
N GLU A 182 2.05 12.12 -15.89
CA GLU A 182 3.19 12.90 -16.38
C GLU A 182 2.67 14.23 -16.94
N CYS A 183 3.22 15.35 -16.48
CA CYS A 183 3.03 16.65 -17.13
C CYS A 183 3.78 16.71 -18.46
#